data_AF-F6J129-F1
#
_entry.id   AF-F6J129-F1
#
_cell.length_a   1.000
_cell.length_b   1.000
_cell.length_c   1.000
_cell.angle_alpha   90.00
_cell.angle_beta   90.00
_cell.angle_gamma   90.00
#
_symmetry.space_group_name_H-M   'P 1'
#
loop_
_entity.id
_entity.type
_entity.pdbx_description
1 polymer ?
#
loop_
_entity_poly.entity_id
_entity_poly.type
_entity_poly.pdbx_seq_one_letter_code
_entity_poly.pdbx_strand_id
1 'polypeptide(L)'
;REDLGANAQAFSRKHPLACWLSTMLVIFAGGMVANGLLGEPILAPLKNTGQLLVGTAVWYVVFYTPFDIGYKVAKFLPVKIVASAMKEIYRAKKVYDGVGHAAKLYPNAWIIMIIIGTLKGNGAGFTKLIERLIRGAWTPTAMEFMQPSFYTKASLLASIIFVLDKKTDWISAPHALVYFGIVIFLVYFKLSSILLGIHDPFLPLENL
;
A
#
# COMPACT_ATOMS: atom_id res chain seq x y z
N ARG A 1 5.79 -12.86 1.89
CA ARG A 1 6.75 -13.96 2.14
C ARG A 1 7.20 -13.99 3.59
N GLU A 2 7.70 -12.87 4.13
CA GLU A 2 8.12 -12.78 5.55
C GLU A 2 6.98 -13.17 6.52
N ASP A 3 5.75 -12.74 6.24
CA ASP A 3 4.56 -13.09 7.04
C ASP A 3 4.23 -14.60 7.09
N LEU A 4 4.73 -15.42 6.15
CA LEU A 4 4.60 -16.88 6.21
C LEU A 4 5.71 -17.55 7.06
N GLY A 5 6.70 -16.78 7.52
CA GLY A 5 7.80 -17.26 8.35
C GLY A 5 8.67 -18.32 7.67
N ALA A 6 9.22 -19.23 8.49
CA ALA A 6 10.09 -20.32 8.04
C ALA A 6 9.39 -21.28 7.05
N ASN A 7 8.06 -21.40 7.13
CA ASN A 7 7.27 -22.29 6.30
C ASN A 7 6.90 -21.70 4.93
N ALA A 8 7.38 -20.51 4.60
CA ALA A 8 7.00 -19.81 3.35
C ALA A 8 7.26 -20.65 2.09
N GLN A 9 8.40 -21.33 2.02
CA GLN A 9 8.76 -22.17 0.88
C GLN A 9 7.87 -23.42 0.79
N ALA A 10 7.72 -24.16 1.90
CA ALA A 10 6.87 -25.33 1.98
C ALA A 10 5.41 -25.00 1.61
N PHE A 11 4.87 -23.89 2.14
CA PHE A 11 3.53 -23.41 1.81
C PHE A 11 3.39 -23.08 0.32
N SER A 12 4.34 -22.34 -0.26
CA SER A 12 4.26 -21.96 -1.68
C SER A 12 4.29 -23.16 -2.63
N ARG A 13 4.97 -24.26 -2.25
CA ARG A 13 5.04 -25.48 -3.06
C ARG A 13 3.80 -26.36 -2.89
N LYS A 14 3.25 -26.43 -1.68
CA LYS A 14 2.04 -27.22 -1.38
C LYS A 14 0.76 -26.52 -1.86
N HIS A 15 0.73 -25.20 -1.81
CA HIS A 15 -0.44 -24.36 -2.12
C HIS A 15 -0.07 -23.16 -3.02
N PRO A 16 0.40 -23.40 -4.26
CA PRO A 16 0.89 -22.34 -5.16
C PRO A 16 -0.21 -21.32 -5.51
N LEU A 17 -1.44 -21.77 -5.76
CA LEU A 17 -2.56 -20.89 -6.08
C LEU A 17 -2.95 -19.98 -4.91
N ALA A 18 -2.98 -20.50 -3.68
CA ALA A 18 -3.24 -19.68 -2.49
C ALA A 18 -2.11 -18.67 -2.26
N CYS A 19 -0.86 -19.06 -2.52
CA CYS A 19 0.29 -18.17 -2.43
C CYS A 19 0.24 -17.05 -3.48
N TRP A 20 -0.12 -17.37 -4.73
CA TRP A 20 -0.29 -16.40 -5.80
C TRP A 20 -1.46 -15.45 -5.49
N LEU A 21 -2.63 -15.98 -5.13
CA LEU A 21 -3.83 -15.20 -4.84
C LEU A 21 -3.60 -14.22 -3.69
N SER A 22 -3.02 -14.68 -2.58
CA SER A 22 -2.67 -13.82 -1.44
C SER A 22 -1.67 -12.73 -1.83
N THR A 23 -0.75 -13.01 -2.75
CA THR A 23 0.22 -12.01 -3.25
C THR A 23 -0.46 -10.98 -4.16
N MET A 24 -1.32 -11.42 -5.08
CA MET A 24 -2.08 -10.52 -5.96
C MET A 24 -3.01 -9.62 -5.17
N LEU A 25 -3.69 -10.18 -4.16
CA LEU A 25 -4.54 -9.42 -3.25
C LEU A 25 -3.74 -8.28 -2.59
N VAL A 26 -2.52 -8.51 -2.11
CA VAL A 26 -1.67 -7.44 -1.53
C VAL A 26 -1.23 -6.39 -2.56
N ILE A 27 -0.88 -6.81 -3.78
CA ILE A 27 -0.42 -5.89 -4.85
C ILE A 27 -1.55 -4.95 -5.31
N PHE A 28 -2.75 -5.50 -5.50
CA PHE A 28 -3.91 -4.80 -6.03
C PHE A 28 -4.88 -4.29 -4.96
N ALA A 29 -4.62 -4.55 -3.67
CA ALA A 29 -5.50 -4.24 -2.54
C ALA A 29 -6.10 -2.83 -2.59
N GLY A 30 -5.26 -1.81 -2.80
CA GLY A 30 -5.72 -0.42 -2.82
C GLY A 30 -6.79 -0.15 -3.88
N GLY A 31 -6.67 -0.77 -5.06
CA GLY A 31 -7.69 -0.67 -6.10
C GLY A 31 -8.93 -1.51 -5.77
N MET A 32 -8.75 -2.75 -5.31
CA MET A 32 -9.86 -3.65 -5.01
C MET A 32 -10.75 -3.11 -3.89
N VAL A 33 -10.15 -2.59 -2.81
CA VAL A 33 -10.87 -2.00 -1.67
C VAL A 33 -11.57 -0.70 -2.09
N ALA A 34 -10.88 0.17 -2.83
CA ALA A 34 -11.50 1.42 -3.31
C ALA A 34 -12.69 1.14 -4.22
N ASN A 35 -12.56 0.19 -5.15
CA ASN A 35 -13.64 -0.20 -6.06
C ASN A 35 -14.84 -0.79 -5.30
N GLY A 36 -14.58 -1.66 -4.31
CA GLY A 36 -15.63 -2.22 -3.46
C GLY A 36 -16.45 -1.15 -2.74
N LEU A 37 -15.81 -0.07 -2.25
CA LEU A 37 -16.51 1.04 -1.60
C LEU A 37 -17.23 1.99 -2.58
N LEU A 38 -16.73 2.10 -3.81
CA LEU A 38 -17.34 2.94 -4.86
C LEU A 38 -18.44 2.20 -5.65
N GLY A 39 -18.73 0.94 -5.32
CA GLY A 39 -19.70 0.12 -6.06
C GLY A 39 -19.21 -0.32 -7.45
N GLU A 40 -17.90 -0.24 -7.69
CA GLU A 40 -17.26 -0.68 -8.93
C GLU A 40 -16.85 -2.15 -8.87
N PRO A 41 -16.59 -2.81 -10.02
CA PRO A 41 -16.11 -4.18 -10.02
C PRO A 41 -14.79 -4.31 -9.23
N ILE A 42 -14.82 -5.08 -8.13
CA ILE A 42 -13.68 -5.28 -7.21
C ILE A 42 -12.47 -5.85 -7.94
N LEU A 43 -12.70 -6.69 -8.96
CA LEU A 43 -11.65 -7.33 -9.76
C LEU A 43 -11.13 -6.47 -10.92
N ALA A 44 -11.65 -5.24 -11.12
CA ALA A 44 -11.21 -4.38 -12.21
C ALA A 44 -9.68 -4.14 -12.26
N PRO A 45 -8.94 -4.03 -11.13
CA PRO A 45 -7.49 -3.91 -11.17
C PRO A 45 -6.78 -5.08 -11.87
N LEU A 46 -7.37 -6.28 -11.88
CA LEU A 46 -6.81 -7.46 -12.54
C LEU A 46 -6.99 -7.42 -14.07
N LYS A 47 -7.84 -6.53 -14.60
CA LYS A 47 -8.01 -6.35 -16.05
C LYS A 47 -6.73 -5.85 -16.73
N ASN A 48 -5.84 -5.18 -15.99
CA ASN A 48 -4.56 -4.74 -16.54
C ASN A 48 -3.58 -5.92 -16.64
N THR A 49 -3.61 -6.61 -17.79
CA THR A 49 -2.79 -7.79 -18.07
C THR A 49 -1.29 -7.49 -17.89
N GLY A 50 -0.82 -6.30 -18.27
CA GLY A 50 0.58 -5.93 -18.11
C GLY A 50 1.01 -5.89 -16.64
N GLN A 51 0.23 -5.24 -15.77
CA GLN A 51 0.51 -5.21 -14.33
C GLN A 51 0.35 -6.57 -13.67
N LEU A 52 -0.65 -7.36 -14.11
CA LEU A 52 -0.88 -8.71 -13.60
C LEU A 52 0.28 -9.66 -13.94
N LEU A 53 0.80 -9.58 -15.17
CA LEU A 53 1.96 -10.35 -15.62
C LEU A 53 3.21 -9.98 -14.82
N VAL A 54 3.49 -8.69 -14.66
CA VAL A 54 4.62 -8.21 -13.85
C VAL A 54 4.49 -8.67 -12.40
N GLY A 55 3.31 -8.53 -11.79
CA GLY A 55 3.06 -9.01 -10.43
C GLY A 55 3.29 -10.51 -10.28
N THR A 56 2.81 -11.30 -11.25
CA THR A 56 2.99 -12.76 -11.29
C THR A 56 4.45 -13.15 -11.50
N ALA A 57 5.18 -12.45 -12.37
CA ALA A 57 6.61 -12.66 -12.58
C ALA A 57 7.40 -12.37 -11.31
N VAL A 58 7.13 -11.26 -10.62
CA VAL A 58 7.77 -10.92 -9.34
C VAL A 58 7.45 -11.96 -8.27
N TRP A 59 6.20 -12.40 -8.17
CA TRP A 59 5.82 -13.50 -7.27
C TRP A 59 6.63 -14.76 -7.57
N TYR A 60 6.73 -15.15 -8.84
CA TYR A 60 7.49 -16.33 -9.24
C TYR A 60 8.97 -16.21 -8.90
N VAL A 61 9.58 -15.06 -9.21
CA VAL A 61 10.99 -14.76 -8.91
C VAL A 61 11.27 -14.85 -7.41
N VAL A 62 10.40 -14.25 -6.60
CA VAL A 62 10.56 -14.20 -5.14
C VAL A 62 10.37 -15.57 -4.50
N PHE A 63 9.52 -16.46 -5.01
CA PHE A 63 9.24 -17.75 -4.36
C PHE A 63 9.99 -18.94 -4.96
N TYR A 64 10.27 -18.97 -6.26
CA TYR A 64 10.71 -20.19 -6.97
C TYR A 64 12.08 -20.10 -7.65
N THR A 65 12.78 -18.96 -7.59
CA THR A 65 14.15 -18.89 -8.11
C THR A 65 15.10 -19.91 -7.45
N PRO A 66 16.01 -20.53 -8.22
CA PRO A 66 16.99 -21.46 -7.66
C PRO A 66 17.88 -20.74 -6.65
N PHE A 67 18.29 -21.45 -5.60
CA PHE A 67 19.14 -20.92 -4.50
C PHE A 67 18.59 -19.69 -3.77
N ASP A 68 17.30 -19.39 -3.97
CA ASP A 68 16.61 -18.25 -3.35
C ASP A 68 17.17 -16.88 -3.75
N ILE A 69 17.79 -16.79 -4.93
CA ILE A 69 18.51 -15.60 -5.41
C ILE A 69 17.58 -14.40 -5.48
N GLY A 70 16.36 -14.55 -6.03
CA GLY A 70 15.42 -13.44 -6.19
C GLY A 70 15.06 -12.78 -4.86
N TYR A 71 14.84 -13.58 -3.82
CA TYR A 71 14.55 -13.07 -2.49
C TYR A 71 15.78 -12.45 -1.81
N LYS A 72 16.96 -13.07 -1.94
CA LYS A 72 18.20 -12.54 -1.39
C LYS A 72 18.58 -11.19 -1.99
N VAL A 73 18.46 -11.04 -3.31
CA VAL A 73 18.69 -9.77 -4.02
C VAL A 73 17.68 -8.72 -3.59
N ALA A 74 16.39 -9.06 -3.49
CA ALA A 74 15.36 -8.13 -3.01
C ALA A 74 15.58 -7.69 -1.55
N LYS A 75 16.23 -8.53 -0.73
CA LYS A 75 16.62 -8.21 0.65
C LYS A 75 17.91 -7.41 0.76
N PHE A 76 18.75 -7.40 -0.27
CA PHE A 76 20.00 -6.66 -0.25
C PHE A 76 19.72 -5.17 -0.01
N LEU A 77 20.37 -4.58 1.00
CA LEU A 77 19.98 -3.28 1.55
C LEU A 77 19.90 -2.16 0.48
N PRO A 78 20.88 -1.99 -0.43
CA PRO A 78 20.78 -1.00 -1.52
C PRO A 78 19.55 -1.19 -2.41
N VAL A 79 19.25 -2.44 -2.80
CA VAL A 79 18.08 -2.76 -3.62
C VAL A 79 16.79 -2.48 -2.85
N LYS A 80 16.74 -2.86 -1.57
CA LYS A 80 15.60 -2.62 -0.70
C LYS A 80 15.33 -1.13 -0.50
N ILE A 81 16.36 -0.31 -0.37
CA ILE A 81 16.27 1.15 -0.24
C ILE A 81 15.64 1.75 -1.49
N VAL A 82 16.17 1.44 -2.68
CA VAL A 82 15.67 1.97 -3.95
C VAL A 82 14.22 1.51 -4.19
N ALA A 83 13.94 0.23 -4.00
CA ALA A 83 12.58 -0.32 -4.13
C ALA A 83 11.60 0.31 -3.15
N SER A 84 12.03 0.59 -1.91
CA SER A 84 11.19 1.24 -0.90
C SER A 84 10.91 2.70 -1.23
N ALA A 85 11.89 3.46 -1.72
CA ALA A 85 11.69 4.84 -2.16
C ALA A 85 10.71 4.90 -3.34
N MET A 86 10.91 4.06 -4.37
CA MET A 86 9.98 3.96 -5.50
C MET A 86 8.55 3.59 -5.07
N LYS A 87 8.42 2.69 -4.09
CA LYS A 87 7.11 2.31 -3.54
C LYS A 87 6.38 3.51 -2.93
N GLU A 88 7.07 4.39 -2.20
CA GLU A 88 6.44 5.55 -1.57
C GLU A 88 6.06 6.65 -2.57
N ILE A 89 6.86 6.83 -3.64
CA ILE A 89 6.46 7.67 -4.78
C ILE A 89 5.15 7.14 -5.40
N TYR A 90 5.07 5.83 -5.62
CA TYR A 90 3.85 5.21 -6.16
C TYR A 90 2.67 5.26 -5.19
N ARG A 91 2.93 5.25 -3.87
CA ARG A 91 1.90 5.45 -2.85
C ARG A 91 1.29 6.84 -2.96
N ALA A 92 2.10 7.89 -3.01
CA ALA A 92 1.62 9.27 -3.17
C ALA A 92 0.75 9.41 -4.43
N LYS A 93 1.20 8.83 -5.56
CA LYS A 93 0.42 8.75 -6.79
C LYS A 93 -0.94 8.06 -6.58
N LYS A 94 -0.97 6.89 -5.95
CA LYS A 94 -2.21 6.16 -5.68
C LYS A 94 -3.19 6.96 -4.83
N VAL A 95 -2.71 7.67 -3.82
CA VAL A 95 -3.54 8.53 -2.96
C VAL A 95 -4.13 9.67 -3.80
N TYR A 96 -3.28 10.40 -4.55
CA TYR A 96 -3.72 11.48 -5.43
C TYR A 96 -4.75 11.02 -6.47
N ASP A 97 -4.48 9.90 -7.16
CA ASP A 97 -5.40 9.30 -8.13
C ASP A 97 -6.69 8.81 -7.47
N GLY A 98 -6.63 8.39 -6.20
CA GLY A 98 -7.79 7.99 -5.39
C GLY A 98 -8.71 9.14 -5.07
N VAL A 99 -8.15 10.21 -4.49
CA VAL A 99 -8.87 11.48 -4.24
C VAL A 99 -9.42 12.03 -5.55
N GLY A 100 -8.60 12.03 -6.61
CA GLY A 100 -8.98 12.51 -7.92
C GLY A 100 -10.15 11.74 -8.53
N HIS A 101 -10.17 10.42 -8.37
CA HIS A 101 -11.25 9.55 -8.82
C HIS A 101 -12.53 9.78 -8.02
N ALA A 102 -12.46 9.73 -6.69
CA ALA A 102 -13.62 9.96 -5.82
C ALA A 102 -14.21 11.36 -6.01
N ALA A 103 -13.38 12.37 -6.27
CA ALA A 103 -13.82 13.73 -6.54
C ALA A 103 -14.62 13.88 -7.85
N LYS A 104 -14.42 12.98 -8.83
CA LYS A 104 -15.20 12.95 -10.07
C LYS A 104 -16.57 12.33 -9.84
N LEU A 105 -16.66 11.26 -9.05
CA LEU A 105 -17.92 10.57 -8.75
C LEU A 105 -18.78 11.34 -7.74
N TYR A 106 -18.16 11.89 -6.70
CA TYR A 106 -18.85 12.55 -5.58
C TYR A 106 -18.24 13.93 -5.28
N PRO A 107 -18.44 14.94 -6.14
CA PRO A 107 -17.72 16.21 -6.08
C PRO A 107 -17.88 16.99 -4.76
N ASN A 108 -18.95 16.77 -4.01
CA ASN A 108 -19.22 17.48 -2.75
C ASN A 108 -18.95 16.62 -1.50
N ALA A 109 -18.61 15.33 -1.65
CA ALA A 109 -18.44 14.42 -0.52
C ALA A 109 -16.97 14.32 -0.11
N TRP A 110 -16.50 15.26 0.71
CA TRP A 110 -15.09 15.37 1.10
C TRP A 110 -14.61 14.14 1.86
N ILE A 111 -15.44 13.62 2.76
CA ILE A 111 -15.14 12.43 3.56
C ILE A 111 -14.90 11.21 2.66
N ILE A 112 -15.72 11.02 1.61
CA ILE A 112 -15.56 9.91 0.67
C ILE A 112 -14.22 10.03 -0.05
N MET A 113 -13.83 11.25 -0.48
CA MET A 113 -12.53 11.46 -1.12
C MET A 113 -11.36 11.12 -0.21
N ILE A 114 -11.43 11.53 1.06
CA ILE A 114 -10.39 11.26 2.06
C ILE A 114 -10.27 9.75 2.31
N ILE A 115 -11.39 9.06 2.50
CA ILE A 115 -11.43 7.61 2.73
C ILE A 115 -10.84 6.85 1.54
N ILE A 116 -11.29 7.16 0.32
CA ILE A 116 -10.82 6.48 -0.89
C ILE A 116 -9.32 6.75 -1.15
N GLY A 117 -8.86 7.99 -0.94
CA GLY A 117 -7.43 8.32 -1.01
C GLY A 117 -6.61 7.48 -0.04
N THR A 118 -7.04 7.41 1.23
CA THR A 118 -6.36 6.67 2.30
C THR A 118 -6.27 5.18 1.98
N LEU A 119 -7.38 4.60 1.51
CA LEU A 119 -7.45 3.18 1.15
C LEU A 119 -6.65 2.85 -0.11
N LYS A 120 -6.58 3.74 -1.11
CA LYS A 120 -5.66 3.53 -2.23
C LYS A 120 -4.19 3.61 -1.79
N GLY A 121 -3.89 4.45 -0.80
CA GLY A 121 -2.56 4.59 -0.20
C GLY A 121 -2.09 3.39 0.61
N ASN A 122 -2.95 2.76 1.43
CA ASN A 122 -2.57 1.61 2.26
C ASN A 122 -3.57 0.44 2.26
N GLY A 123 -4.21 0.16 1.12
CA GLY A 123 -5.21 -0.91 1.03
C GLY A 123 -4.70 -2.30 1.45
N ALA A 124 -3.40 -2.56 1.26
CA ALA A 124 -2.77 -3.81 1.67
C ALA A 124 -2.88 -4.07 3.19
N GLY A 125 -2.83 -3.02 4.02
CA GLY A 125 -3.04 -3.14 5.46
C GLY A 125 -4.46 -3.59 5.79
N PHE A 126 -5.45 -3.01 5.11
CA PHE A 126 -6.87 -3.34 5.30
C PHE A 126 -7.24 -4.74 4.80
N THR A 127 -6.62 -5.21 3.71
CA THR A 127 -6.85 -6.56 3.18
C THR A 127 -6.01 -7.64 3.88
N LYS A 128 -5.13 -7.27 4.81
CA LYS A 128 -4.17 -8.19 5.44
C LYS A 128 -4.86 -9.31 6.23
N LEU A 129 -6.04 -9.05 6.79
CA LEU A 129 -6.83 -10.09 7.46
C LEU A 129 -7.31 -11.16 6.46
N ILE A 130 -7.87 -10.72 5.32
CA ILE A 130 -8.34 -11.61 4.25
C ILE A 130 -7.15 -12.40 3.67
N GLU A 131 -6.00 -11.74 3.50
CA GLU A 131 -4.77 -12.39 3.07
C GLU A 131 -4.35 -13.54 4.01
N ARG A 132 -4.36 -13.29 5.33
CA ARG A 132 -4.03 -14.31 6.34
C ARG A 132 -5.02 -15.47 6.31
N LEU A 133 -6.32 -15.17 6.19
CA LEU A 133 -7.36 -16.19 6.05
C LEU A 133 -7.15 -17.09 4.83
N ILE A 134 -6.81 -16.53 3.66
CA ILE A 134 -6.48 -17.31 2.44
C ILE A 134 -5.28 -18.24 2.69
N ARG A 135 -4.33 -17.81 3.53
CA ARG A 135 -3.15 -18.59 3.92
C ARG A 135 -3.42 -19.57 5.07
N GLY A 136 -4.64 -19.63 5.60
CA GLY A 136 -5.01 -20.50 6.73
C GLY A 136 -4.54 -20.01 8.10
N ALA A 137 -4.25 -18.71 8.24
CA ALA A 137 -3.83 -18.09 9.49
C ALA A 137 -4.87 -17.05 9.97
N TRP A 138 -5.02 -16.91 11.27
CA TRP A 138 -5.91 -15.91 11.89
C TRP A 138 -5.19 -15.19 13.02
N THR A 139 -5.16 -13.86 12.95
CA THR A 139 -4.59 -12.99 14.00
C THR A 139 -5.50 -11.77 14.15
N PRO A 140 -6.52 -11.82 15.02
CA PRO A 140 -7.56 -10.79 15.11
C PRO A 140 -7.03 -9.50 15.74
N THR A 141 -5.95 -9.58 16.52
CA THR A 141 -5.35 -8.43 17.21
C THR A 141 -4.56 -7.50 16.29
N ALA A 142 -4.18 -7.98 15.10
CA ALA A 142 -3.33 -7.25 14.16
C ALA A 142 -4.15 -6.71 12.96
N MET A 143 -5.18 -5.92 13.26
CA MET A 143 -6.04 -5.26 12.27
C MET A 143 -5.68 -3.78 12.11
N GLU A 144 -5.57 -3.32 10.87
CA GLU A 144 -5.21 -1.93 10.54
C GLU A 144 -6.21 -0.90 11.10
N PHE A 145 -7.47 -1.29 11.30
CA PHE A 145 -8.49 -0.45 11.94
C PHE A 145 -8.26 -0.23 13.43
N MET A 146 -7.71 -1.23 14.14
CA MET A 146 -7.49 -1.14 15.58
C MET A 146 -6.17 -0.45 15.93
N GLN A 147 -5.14 -0.69 15.12
CA GLN A 147 -3.82 -0.08 15.26
C GLN A 147 -3.34 0.40 13.89
N PRO A 148 -3.71 1.62 13.48
CA PRO A 148 -3.29 2.18 12.21
C PRO A 148 -1.77 2.28 12.14
N SER A 149 -1.18 1.75 11.08
CA SER A 149 0.26 1.94 10.85
C SER A 149 0.56 3.39 10.44
N PHE A 150 1.83 3.79 10.62
CA PHE A 150 2.37 5.05 10.07
C PHE A 150 1.91 5.30 8.62
N TYR A 151 1.89 4.26 7.77
CA TYR A 151 1.50 4.40 6.38
C TYR A 151 0.02 4.74 6.18
N THR A 152 -0.86 4.24 7.04
CA THR A 152 -2.28 4.61 7.03
C THR A 152 -2.46 6.05 7.49
N LYS A 153 -1.79 6.45 8.59
CA LYS A 153 -1.82 7.84 9.11
C LYS A 153 -1.28 8.83 8.08
N ALA A 154 -0.12 8.52 7.47
CA ALA A 154 0.48 9.36 6.44
C ALA A 154 -0.38 9.42 5.17
N SER A 155 -1.02 8.32 4.77
CA SER A 155 -1.95 8.31 3.62
C SER A 155 -3.22 9.10 3.92
N LEU A 156 -3.70 9.09 5.16
CA LEU A 156 -4.83 9.90 5.61
C LEU A 156 -4.52 11.39 5.54
N LEU A 157 -3.38 11.81 6.12
CA LEU A 157 -2.92 13.19 6.05
C LEU A 157 -2.71 13.66 4.61
N ALA A 158 -2.04 12.84 3.78
CA ALA A 158 -1.86 13.13 2.36
C ALA A 158 -3.22 13.28 1.64
N SER A 159 -4.20 12.43 1.96
CA SER A 159 -5.55 12.52 1.37
C SER A 159 -6.26 13.81 1.77
N ILE A 160 -6.16 14.23 3.04
CA ILE A 160 -6.72 15.49 3.52
C ILE A 160 -6.09 16.66 2.76
N ILE A 161 -4.76 16.70 2.67
CA ILE A 161 -4.04 17.75 1.95
C ILE A 161 -4.45 17.80 0.48
N PHE A 162 -4.53 16.65 -0.21
CA PHE A 162 -4.95 16.62 -1.61
C PHE A 162 -6.42 17.01 -1.82
N VAL A 163 -7.30 16.73 -0.87
CA VAL A 163 -8.70 17.19 -0.95
C VAL A 163 -8.78 18.70 -0.76
N LEU A 164 -8.04 19.25 0.22
CA LEU A 164 -7.97 20.70 0.44
C LEU A 164 -7.38 21.40 -0.79
N ASP A 165 -6.21 20.98 -1.25
CA ASP A 165 -5.54 21.49 -2.46
C ASP A 165 -6.46 21.47 -3.70
N LYS A 166 -7.36 20.48 -3.80
CA LYS A 166 -8.28 20.35 -4.93
C LYS A 166 -9.60 21.14 -4.79
N LYS A 167 -10.03 21.45 -3.57
CA LYS A 167 -11.36 22.01 -3.29
C LYS A 167 -11.33 23.41 -2.72
N THR A 168 -10.19 23.85 -2.19
CA THR A 168 -10.02 25.17 -1.61
C THR A 168 -8.75 25.81 -2.15
N ASP A 169 -8.80 27.13 -2.35
CA ASP A 169 -7.60 27.94 -2.67
C ASP A 169 -6.80 28.30 -1.41
N TRP A 170 -7.07 27.62 -0.27
CA TRP A 170 -6.37 27.86 1.00
C TRP A 170 -4.88 27.52 0.89
N ILE A 171 -4.53 26.60 -0.01
CA ILE A 171 -3.15 26.30 -0.35
C ILE A 171 -2.84 27.07 -1.63
N SER A 172 -2.25 28.26 -1.49
CA SER A 172 -1.84 29.09 -2.62
C SER A 172 -0.57 28.58 -3.32
N ALA A 173 -0.12 27.36 -2.99
CA ALA A 173 1.04 26.72 -3.61
C ALA A 173 0.63 25.95 -4.89
N PRO A 174 1.50 25.84 -5.90
CA PRO A 174 1.21 25.01 -7.07
C PRO A 174 0.95 23.56 -6.69
N HIS A 175 -0.08 22.92 -7.25
CA HIS A 175 -0.42 21.51 -6.99
C HIS A 175 0.78 20.55 -7.15
N ALA A 176 1.66 20.83 -8.11
CA ALA A 176 2.89 20.06 -8.33
C ALA A 176 3.86 20.15 -7.14
N LEU A 177 3.96 21.32 -6.49
CA LEU A 177 4.80 21.53 -5.32
C LEU A 177 4.24 20.80 -4.09
N VAL A 178 2.91 20.86 -3.89
CA VAL A 178 2.23 20.15 -2.80
C VAL A 178 2.42 18.64 -2.95
N TYR A 179 2.19 18.12 -4.15
CA TYR A 179 2.44 16.71 -4.48
C TYR A 179 3.89 16.32 -4.23
N PHE A 180 4.84 17.13 -4.69
CA PHE A 180 6.27 16.87 -4.51
C PHE A 180 6.67 16.88 -3.03
N GLY A 181 6.14 17.81 -2.23
CA GLY A 181 6.35 17.85 -0.78
C GLY A 181 5.88 16.59 -0.07
N ILE A 182 4.68 16.09 -0.41
CA ILE A 182 4.14 14.82 0.14
C ILE A 182 5.03 13.63 -0.25
N VAL A 183 5.51 13.59 -1.50
CA VAL A 183 6.42 12.52 -1.95
C VAL A 183 7.72 12.54 -1.15
N ILE A 184 8.36 13.71 -0.99
CA ILE A 184 9.58 13.84 -0.20
C ILE A 184 9.33 13.38 1.24
N PHE A 185 8.23 13.82 1.84
CA PHE A 185 7.86 13.42 3.21
C PHE A 185 7.76 11.89 3.34
N LEU A 186 7.00 11.23 2.47
CA LEU A 186 6.83 9.77 2.52
C LEU A 186 8.15 9.01 2.29
N VAL A 187 8.94 9.45 1.31
CA VAL A 187 10.25 8.84 1.03
C VAL A 187 11.19 9.04 2.22
N TYR A 188 11.26 10.25 2.78
CA TYR A 188 12.10 10.57 3.93
C TYR A 188 11.79 9.66 5.12
N PHE A 189 10.53 9.58 5.55
CA PHE A 189 10.16 8.74 6.69
C PHE A 189 10.38 7.25 6.42
N LYS A 190 10.16 6.80 5.18
CA LYS A 190 10.44 5.41 4.81
C LYS A 190 11.93 5.07 4.88
N LEU A 191 12.79 5.97 4.41
CA LEU A 191 14.24 5.79 4.49
C LEU A 191 14.73 5.87 5.93
N SER A 192 14.26 6.84 6.71
CA SER A 192 14.54 6.95 8.14
C SER A 192 14.12 5.70 8.91
N SER A 193 12.96 5.11 8.59
CA SER A 193 12.51 3.86 9.21
C SER A 193 13.42 2.68 8.88
N ILE A 194 13.94 2.59 7.65
CA ILE A 194 14.83 1.50 7.23
C ILE A 194 16.25 1.68 7.79
N LEU A 195 16.77 2.90 7.80
CA LEU A 195 18.16 3.21 8.14
C LEU A 195 18.37 3.46 9.63
N LEU A 196 17.43 4.13 10.29
CA LEU A 196 17.52 4.57 11.69
C LEU A 196 16.63 3.76 12.63
N GLY A 197 15.77 2.87 12.10
CA GLY A 197 14.86 2.05 12.90
C GLY A 197 13.70 2.82 13.52
N ILE A 198 13.45 4.06 13.10
CA ILE A 198 12.35 4.89 13.63
C ILE A 198 11.04 4.41 13.00
N HIS A 199 10.19 3.72 13.77
CA HIS A 199 9.03 2.99 13.24
C HIS A 199 7.76 3.83 13.07
N ASP A 200 7.45 4.75 14.00
CA ASP A 200 6.31 5.66 13.87
C ASP A 200 6.57 6.98 14.62
N PRO A 201 6.71 8.13 13.91
CA PRO A 201 6.88 9.44 14.52
C PRO A 201 5.62 9.94 15.25
N PHE A 202 4.45 9.33 15.03
CA PHE A 202 3.19 9.74 15.66
C PHE A 202 2.97 9.11 17.06
N LEU A 203 3.73 8.07 17.41
CA LEU A 203 3.63 7.38 18.72
C LEU A 203 3.71 8.31 19.95
N PRO A 204 4.61 9.33 19.99
CA PRO A 204 4.66 10.25 21.13
C PRO A 204 3.41 11.12 21.27
N LEU A 205 2.70 11.39 20.17
CA LEU A 205 1.47 12.19 20.17
C LEU A 205 0.24 11.39 20.58
N GLU A 206 0.25 10.07 20.38
CA GLU A 206 -0.86 9.17 20.69
C GLU A 206 -0.90 8.71 22.16
N ASN A 207 0.21 8.87 22.88
CA ASN A 207 0.35 8.52 24.29
C ASN A 207 0.24 9.73 25.24
N LEU A 208 -0.26 10.87 24.75
CA LEU A 208 -0.65 12.05 25.54
C LEU A 208 -2.09 11.89 26.05
#